data_AF-A0A3E4EW98-F1
#
_entry.id   AF-A0A3E4EW98-F1
#
_cell.length_a   1.000
_cell.length_b   1.000
_cell.length_c   1.000
_cell.angle_alpha   90.00
_cell.angle_beta   90.00
_cell.angle_gamma   90.00
#
_symmetry.space_group_name_H-M   'P 1'
#
loop_
_entity.id
_entity.type
_entity.pdbx_description
1 polymer ?
#
loop_
_entity_poly.entity_id
_entity_poly.type
_entity_poly.pdbx_seq_one_letter_code
_entity_poly.pdbx_strand_id
1 'polypeptide(L)'
;MRETRILEFKETITNTFLKTVSAFSNYNGGTILFGVDDNGNVKGLPDVKQACLDIENKINDSISPQPNYTLEIQNNDQTIKLTVKSGLQKPYLYKSKAYKRNDTATIEVDTLEFSRLVLDGKNISFEELPCKDQELSFKILQCKLKENIYIETFNQDTLKTLNLYDNINGYNNAAGLLADKNHFSGIDIVKFGENISIIQKRVTFEHISVLEIYEKALAVFRDYYQYEVIQGADRKMVEKIPEAAFREAIANALIHRIWDINSHIRVSMFDDRIEVVSPGGLPAGITAEEYLSGKLSILRNRNLANVFYRLGLVEIFGTGITRIKQLYAESLIKPEFEVSENAIKIVLPIFETNVNLTEDEKVIYKFLSKTMLKPISEIAPYVPFGKSKTTQLLKAMEKKGVIAVEGKGRGTKYIIK
;
A
#
# COMPACT_ATOMS: atom_id res chain seq x y z
N MET A 1 -2.88 27.37 14.49
CA MET A 1 -2.11 26.22 13.95
C MET A 1 -2.40 25.03 14.85
N ARG A 2 -2.43 23.78 14.37
CA ARG A 2 -2.68 22.62 15.26
C ARG A 2 -1.46 21.70 15.23
N GLU A 3 -1.18 21.05 16.36
CA GLU A 3 -0.16 20.01 16.43
C GLU A 3 -0.51 18.86 15.48
N THR A 4 0.53 18.22 14.97
CA THR A 4 0.40 17.09 14.05
C THR A 4 1.48 16.05 14.33
N ARG A 5 1.50 14.97 13.56
CA ARG A 5 2.56 13.96 13.60
C ARG A 5 3.95 14.50 13.27
N ILE A 6 4.07 15.67 12.65
CA ILE A 6 5.35 16.29 12.28
C ILE A 6 5.56 17.67 12.90
N LEU A 7 4.64 18.13 13.75
CA LEU A 7 4.66 19.45 14.37
C LEU A 7 4.25 19.37 15.84
N GLU A 8 5.11 19.83 16.72
CA GLU A 8 4.91 19.90 18.17
C GLU A 8 5.04 21.34 18.66
N PHE A 9 4.16 21.77 19.56
CA PHE A 9 4.30 23.04 20.27
C PHE A 9 4.78 22.82 21.70
N LYS A 10 5.64 23.73 22.15
CA LYS A 10 6.15 23.76 23.52
C LYS A 10 6.19 25.20 23.99
N GLU A 11 5.37 25.54 24.98
CA GLU A 11 5.42 26.87 25.57
C GLU A 11 6.77 27.12 26.26
N THR A 12 7.31 26.08 26.93
CA THR A 12 8.58 26.14 27.68
C THR A 12 9.50 24.95 27.37
N ILE A 13 10.78 25.11 27.67
CA ILE A 13 11.82 24.09 27.43
C ILE A 13 11.87 23.12 28.61
N THR A 14 11.11 22.03 28.50
CA THR A 14 11.13 20.93 29.48
C THR A 14 11.73 19.67 28.87
N ASN A 15 12.27 18.75 29.66
CA ASN A 15 12.89 17.52 29.14
C ASN A 15 11.93 16.61 28.34
N THR A 16 10.63 16.90 28.33
CA THR A 16 9.63 16.15 27.55
C THR A 16 9.86 16.25 26.04
N PHE A 17 10.41 17.37 25.54
CA PHE A 17 10.66 17.54 24.10
C PHE A 17 11.67 16.51 23.57
N LEU A 18 12.55 15.97 24.41
CA LEU A 18 13.54 14.95 24.04
C LEU A 18 12.90 13.63 23.60
N LYS A 19 11.72 13.28 24.16
CA LYS A 19 10.91 12.16 23.65
C LYS A 19 10.51 12.41 22.20
N THR A 20 10.06 13.64 21.91
CA THR A 20 9.64 14.05 20.57
C THR A 20 10.83 14.10 19.60
N VAL A 21 12.02 14.52 20.05
CA VAL A 21 13.25 14.46 19.22
C VAL A 21 13.63 13.01 18.90
N SER A 22 13.58 12.09 19.88
CA SER A 22 13.75 10.65 19.63
C SER A 22 12.72 10.13 18.61
N ALA A 23 11.45 10.51 18.76
CA ALA A 23 10.39 10.12 17.83
C ALA A 23 10.62 10.65 16.41
N PHE A 24 10.96 11.93 16.25
CA PHE A 24 11.25 12.50 14.93
C PHE A 24 12.48 11.87 14.28
N SER A 25 13.52 11.58 15.05
CA SER A 25 14.73 10.92 14.56
C SER A 25 14.47 9.48 14.11
N ASN A 26 13.56 8.76 14.76
CA ASN A 26 13.19 7.38 14.41
C ASN A 26 12.26 7.28 13.18
N TYR A 27 11.47 8.31 12.90
CA TYR A 27 10.41 8.27 11.87
C TYR A 27 10.61 9.37 10.83
N ASN A 28 9.56 10.12 10.45
CA ASN A 28 9.57 11.02 9.29
C ASN A 28 10.25 12.38 9.53
N GLY A 29 10.99 12.55 10.63
CA GLY A 29 11.42 13.87 11.08
C GLY A 29 10.25 14.72 11.58
N GLY A 30 10.51 16.00 11.82
CA GLY A 30 9.49 16.94 12.25
C GLY A 30 10.06 18.23 12.79
N THR A 31 9.16 19.10 13.25
CA THR A 31 9.49 20.41 13.80
C THR A 31 8.90 20.58 15.19
N ILE A 32 9.69 21.12 16.11
CA ILE A 32 9.25 21.58 17.43
C ILE A 32 9.35 23.10 17.45
N LEU A 33 8.26 23.79 17.78
CA LEU A 33 8.27 25.23 18.02
C LEU A 33 8.23 25.50 19.52
N PHE A 34 9.26 26.17 20.02
CA PHE A 34 9.34 26.62 21.41
C PHE A 34 8.86 28.07 21.56
N GLY A 35 8.18 28.38 22.66
CA GLY A 35 7.54 29.68 22.91
C GLY A 35 6.13 29.79 22.31
N VAL A 36 5.49 28.66 22.00
CA VAL A 36 4.14 28.58 21.44
C VAL A 36 3.29 27.67 22.32
N ASP A 37 2.09 28.13 22.70
CA ASP A 37 1.16 27.33 23.50
C ASP A 37 0.46 26.24 22.66
N ASP A 38 -0.24 25.31 23.32
CA ASP A 38 -0.92 24.18 22.65
C ASP A 38 -2.03 24.64 21.66
N ASN A 39 -2.51 25.88 21.80
CA ASN A 39 -3.48 26.49 20.89
C ASN A 39 -2.84 27.17 19.68
N GLY A 40 -1.50 27.23 19.63
CA GLY A 40 -0.73 27.88 18.59
C GLY A 40 -0.55 29.39 18.78
N ASN A 41 -0.79 29.92 19.99
CA ASN A 41 -0.50 31.32 20.29
C ASN A 41 0.96 31.50 20.69
N VAL A 42 1.59 32.55 20.16
CA VAL A 42 2.96 32.91 20.50
C VAL A 42 2.99 33.53 21.90
N LYS A 43 3.78 32.92 22.79
CA LYS A 43 4.09 33.43 24.13
C LYS A 43 5.50 34.05 24.19
N GLY A 44 6.40 33.57 23.34
CA GLY A 44 7.80 33.97 23.30
C GLY A 44 8.62 33.35 24.44
N LEU A 45 9.95 33.34 24.28
CA LEU A 45 10.90 32.90 25.29
C LEU A 45 11.70 34.09 25.83
N PRO A 46 11.99 34.15 27.14
CA PRO A 46 12.65 35.29 27.76
C PRO A 46 14.11 35.49 27.30
N ASP A 47 14.85 34.40 27.05
CA ASP A 47 16.20 34.44 26.46
C ASP A 47 16.36 33.36 25.39
N VAL A 48 16.23 33.76 24.14
CA VAL A 48 16.23 32.86 22.99
C VAL A 48 17.63 32.30 22.68
N LYS A 49 18.70 33.03 23.04
CA LYS A 49 20.08 32.59 22.78
C LYS A 49 20.50 31.52 23.78
N GLN A 50 20.26 31.75 25.07
CA GLN A 50 20.56 30.76 26.10
C GLN A 50 19.69 29.51 25.92
N ALA A 51 18.41 29.68 25.62
CA ALA A 51 17.50 28.60 25.29
C ALA A 51 18.00 27.70 24.14
N CYS A 52 18.59 28.29 23.09
CA CYS A 52 19.15 27.54 21.98
C CYS A 52 20.30 26.63 22.42
N LEU A 53 21.23 27.17 23.23
CA LEU A 53 22.34 26.41 23.81
C LEU A 53 21.84 25.29 24.75
N ASP A 54 20.82 25.59 25.57
CA ASP A 54 20.25 24.61 26.49
C ASP A 54 19.58 23.45 25.74
N ILE A 55 18.87 23.74 24.63
CA ILE A 55 18.26 22.71 23.78
C ILE A 55 19.35 21.83 23.16
N GLU A 56 20.40 22.43 22.60
CA GLU A 56 21.52 21.72 21.98
C GLU A 56 22.23 20.78 22.97
N ASN A 57 22.59 21.29 24.16
CA ASN A 57 23.23 20.48 25.20
C ASN A 57 22.32 19.33 25.66
N LYS A 58 21.03 19.60 25.90
CA LYS A 58 20.07 18.56 26.31
C LYS A 58 19.95 17.45 25.26
N ILE A 59 19.95 17.79 23.97
CA ILE A 59 19.88 16.80 22.88
C ILE A 59 21.15 15.95 22.87
N ASN A 60 22.32 16.61 22.87
CA ASN A 60 23.62 15.94 22.77
C ASN A 60 23.89 15.00 23.97
N ASP A 61 23.46 15.38 25.17
CA ASP A 61 23.70 14.60 26.39
C ASP A 61 22.70 13.44 26.58
N SER A 62 21.50 13.55 26.00
CA SER A 62 20.39 12.65 26.35
C SER A 62 19.94 11.70 25.24
N ILE A 63 20.31 11.96 23.98
CA ILE A 63 19.87 11.17 22.83
C ILE A 63 21.04 10.46 22.18
N SER A 64 20.90 9.14 22.02
CA SER A 64 21.91 8.31 21.35
C SER A 64 21.25 7.37 20.33
N PRO A 65 21.75 7.28 19.08
CA PRO A 65 22.86 8.08 18.52
C PRO A 65 22.51 9.57 18.37
N GLN A 66 23.51 10.39 18.05
CA GLN A 66 23.31 11.85 17.92
C GLN A 66 22.39 12.16 16.74
N PRO A 67 21.26 12.87 16.96
CA PRO A 67 20.31 13.20 15.90
C PRO A 67 20.81 14.34 15.00
N ASN A 68 20.34 14.37 13.76
CA ASN A 68 20.60 15.48 12.84
C ASN A 68 19.46 16.49 12.94
N TYR A 69 19.78 17.72 13.33
CA TYR A 69 18.78 18.78 13.52
C TYR A 69 19.32 20.15 13.12
N THR A 70 18.41 21.11 13.00
CA THR A 70 18.71 22.52 12.73
C THR A 70 17.87 23.39 13.66
N LEU A 71 18.49 24.40 14.26
CA LEU A 71 17.84 25.38 15.14
C LEU A 71 17.79 26.73 14.44
N GLU A 72 16.59 27.30 14.34
CA GLU A 72 16.33 28.61 13.76
C GLU A 72 15.68 29.52 14.81
N ILE A 73 16.30 30.67 15.09
CA ILE A 73 15.74 31.69 15.97
C ILE A 73 14.79 32.59 15.16
N GLN A 74 13.55 32.71 15.60
CA GLN A 74 12.57 33.61 14.98
C GLN A 74 12.49 34.90 15.81
N ASN A 75 13.35 35.87 15.46
CA ASN A 75 13.54 37.10 16.23
C ASN A 75 12.26 37.95 16.42
N ASN A 76 11.32 37.88 15.48
CA ASN A 76 10.08 38.66 15.55
C ASN A 76 9.14 38.19 16.67
N ASP A 77 9.16 36.88 16.95
CA ASP A 77 8.21 36.22 17.85
C ASP A 77 8.86 35.72 19.15
N GLN A 78 10.18 35.92 19.30
CA GLN A 78 11.00 35.35 20.37
C GLN A 78 10.84 33.82 20.51
N THR A 79 10.63 33.11 19.40
CA THR A 79 10.46 31.65 19.36
C THR A 79 11.68 30.94 18.77
N ILE A 80 11.77 29.64 19.05
CA ILE A 80 12.82 28.77 18.48
C ILE A 80 12.15 27.67 17.67
N LYS A 81 12.59 27.50 16.44
CA LYS A 81 12.19 26.39 15.59
C LYS A 81 13.30 25.36 15.54
N LEU A 82 13.04 24.18 16.11
CA LEU A 82 13.90 23.02 16.02
C LEU A 82 13.37 22.08 14.94
N THR A 83 14.10 21.92 13.85
CA THR A 83 13.77 20.96 12.80
C THR A 83 14.67 19.73 12.95
N VAL A 84 14.07 18.58 13.21
CA VAL A 84 14.75 17.29 13.38
C VAL A 84 14.55 16.46 12.12
N LYS A 85 15.65 15.94 11.57
CA LYS A 85 15.61 15.05 10.39
C LYS A 85 15.51 13.59 10.84
N SER A 86 14.90 12.77 9.99
CA SER A 86 14.96 11.32 10.14
C SER A 86 16.42 10.85 10.13
N GLY A 87 16.77 10.00 11.09
CA GLY A 87 18.12 9.48 11.23
C GLY A 87 18.29 8.09 10.63
N LEU A 88 19.51 7.79 10.19
CA LEU A 88 19.85 6.50 9.58
C LEU A 88 20.24 5.42 10.60
N GLN A 89 20.71 5.81 11.79
CA GLN A 89 21.29 4.90 12.79
C GLN A 89 20.25 4.47 13.84
N LYS A 90 19.05 4.12 13.40
CA LYS A 90 17.96 3.78 14.32
C LYS A 90 18.31 2.54 15.19
N PRO A 91 17.78 2.44 16.42
CA PRO A 91 16.89 3.40 17.08
C PRO A 91 17.63 4.55 17.77
N TYR A 92 17.04 5.75 17.72
CA TYR A 92 17.38 6.92 18.53
C TYR A 92 16.69 6.83 19.88
N LEU A 93 17.47 6.67 20.94
CA LEU A 93 17.00 6.39 22.29
C LEU A 93 17.05 7.63 23.18
N TYR A 94 16.02 7.83 23.99
CA TYR A 94 16.03 8.74 25.13
C TYR A 94 15.73 7.94 26.40
N LYS A 95 16.65 7.98 27.38
CA LYS A 95 16.58 7.14 28.60
C LYS A 95 16.38 5.66 28.28
N SER A 96 17.17 5.14 27.33
CA SER A 96 17.15 3.75 26.87
C SER A 96 15.83 3.27 26.24
N LYS A 97 14.96 4.21 25.83
CA LYS A 97 13.66 3.93 25.22
C LYS A 97 13.55 4.63 23.88
N ALA A 98 12.93 3.98 22.91
CA ALA A 98 12.55 4.59 21.64
C ALA A 98 11.10 5.07 21.70
N TYR A 99 10.82 6.17 21.00
CA TYR A 99 9.51 6.81 21.00
C TYR A 99 8.97 6.94 19.57
N LYS A 100 7.65 7.03 19.44
CA LYS A 100 6.93 7.39 18.22
C LYS A 100 5.86 8.43 18.51
N ARG A 101 5.50 9.22 17.50
CA ARG A 101 4.35 10.11 17.59
C ARG A 101 3.09 9.38 17.16
N ASN A 102 2.12 9.32 18.06
CA ASN A 102 0.77 8.87 17.78
C ASN A 102 -0.14 10.10 17.71
N ASP A 103 -0.25 10.63 16.49
CA ASP A 103 -0.92 11.91 16.23
C ASP A 103 -0.24 13.08 16.95
N THR A 104 -0.84 13.61 18.02
CA THR A 104 -0.29 14.71 18.83
C THR A 104 0.58 14.22 20.00
N ALA A 105 0.41 12.99 20.45
CA ALA A 105 1.10 12.47 21.63
C ALA A 105 2.37 11.68 21.27
N THR A 106 3.44 11.84 22.05
CA THR A 106 4.65 11.02 21.92
C THR A 106 4.59 9.85 22.91
N ILE A 107 4.57 8.62 22.40
CA ILE A 107 4.48 7.38 23.19
C ILE A 107 5.72 6.51 22.99
N GLU A 108 6.01 5.65 23.98
CA GLU A 108 7.05 4.62 23.86
C GLU A 108 6.61 3.57 22.83
N VAL A 109 7.57 3.09 22.02
CA VAL A 109 7.29 2.02 21.06
C VAL A 109 7.20 0.67 21.78
N ASP A 110 6.37 -0.22 21.26
CA ASP A 110 6.32 -1.60 21.75
C ASP A 110 7.54 -2.42 21.28
N THR A 111 7.66 -3.67 21.76
CA THR A 111 8.78 -4.56 21.46
C THR A 111 8.92 -4.85 19.96
N LEU A 112 7.80 -5.04 19.25
CA LEU A 112 7.83 -5.38 17.83
C LEU A 112 8.35 -4.18 17.02
N GLU A 113 7.83 -3.01 17.32
CA GLU A 113 8.21 -1.76 16.67
C GLU A 113 9.65 -1.36 17.02
N PHE A 114 10.09 -1.62 18.26
CA PHE A 114 11.49 -1.47 18.64
C PHE A 114 12.42 -2.36 17.80
N SER A 115 12.09 -3.65 17.67
CA SER A 115 12.85 -4.57 16.83
C SER A 115 12.94 -4.09 15.38
N ARG A 116 11.85 -3.54 14.81
CA ARG A 116 11.86 -2.94 13.48
C ARG A 116 12.82 -1.76 13.36
N LEU A 117 12.87 -0.87 14.35
CA LEU A 117 13.82 0.25 14.35
C LEU A 117 15.28 -0.23 14.37
N VAL A 118 15.58 -1.29 15.13
CA VAL A 118 16.92 -1.91 15.15
C VAL A 118 17.30 -2.51 13.80
N LEU A 119 16.34 -3.17 13.14
CA LEU A 119 16.54 -3.72 11.80
C LEU A 119 16.76 -2.62 10.76
N ASP A 120 15.96 -1.55 10.81
CA ASP A 120 16.08 -0.40 9.91
C ASP A 120 17.45 0.29 10.04
N GLY A 121 17.94 0.50 11.26
CA GLY A 121 19.27 1.07 11.48
C GLY A 121 20.43 0.17 11.07
N LYS A 122 20.19 -1.15 10.94
CA LYS A 122 21.14 -2.09 10.33
C LYS A 122 20.96 -2.25 8.82
N ASN A 123 19.92 -1.63 8.23
CA ASN A 123 19.51 -1.82 6.84
C ASN A 123 19.28 -3.31 6.50
N ILE A 124 18.69 -4.06 7.44
CA ILE A 124 18.35 -5.48 7.32
C ILE A 124 16.83 -5.59 7.34
N SER A 125 16.24 -6.31 6.39
CA SER A 125 14.80 -6.63 6.39
C SER A 125 14.48 -7.86 7.23
N PHE A 126 13.22 -8.01 7.66
CA PHE A 126 12.77 -9.20 8.41
C PHE A 126 13.03 -10.50 7.61
N GLU A 127 12.87 -10.43 6.29
CA GLU A 127 13.02 -11.53 5.35
C GLU A 127 14.49 -12.00 5.23
N GLU A 128 15.44 -11.15 5.60
CA GLU A 128 16.88 -11.47 5.66
C GLU A 128 17.29 -12.13 6.98
N LEU A 129 16.43 -12.09 8.01
CA LEU A 129 16.73 -12.73 9.28
C LEU A 129 16.72 -14.27 9.15
N PRO A 130 17.49 -14.98 10.00
CA PRO A 130 17.49 -16.43 10.01
C PRO A 130 16.09 -17.00 10.22
N CYS A 131 15.71 -17.95 9.39
CA CYS A 131 14.45 -18.68 9.53
C CYS A 131 14.54 -19.58 10.75
N LYS A 132 13.47 -19.61 11.54
CA LYS A 132 13.38 -20.52 12.69
C LYS A 132 13.44 -22.00 12.26
N ASP A 133 12.78 -22.32 11.14
CA ASP A 133 12.76 -23.65 10.56
C ASP A 133 13.89 -23.80 9.55
N GLN A 134 14.78 -24.78 9.75
CA GLN A 134 15.92 -25.06 8.87
C GLN A 134 15.73 -26.32 8.01
N GLU A 135 14.70 -27.12 8.31
CA GLU A 135 14.31 -28.28 7.51
C GLU A 135 13.26 -27.85 6.46
N LEU A 136 13.72 -27.20 5.39
CA LEU A 136 12.87 -26.66 4.33
C LEU A 136 12.98 -27.48 3.04
N SER A 137 11.88 -27.61 2.30
CA SER A 137 11.85 -28.18 0.94
C SER A 137 11.41 -27.13 -0.08
N PHE A 138 11.91 -27.26 -1.31
CA PHE A 138 11.77 -26.24 -2.36
C PHE A 138 11.35 -26.81 -3.72
N LYS A 139 10.51 -27.86 -3.72
CA LYS A 139 10.07 -28.50 -4.98
C LYS A 139 9.36 -27.50 -5.89
N ILE A 140 8.53 -26.62 -5.34
CA ILE A 140 7.77 -25.62 -6.11
C ILE A 140 8.73 -24.61 -6.75
N LEU A 141 9.66 -24.07 -5.96
CA LEU A 141 10.68 -23.15 -6.45
C LEU A 141 11.56 -23.82 -7.53
N GLN A 142 12.00 -25.06 -7.30
CA GLN A 142 12.78 -25.83 -8.27
C GLN A 142 12.03 -25.99 -9.60
N CYS A 143 10.77 -26.41 -9.57
CA CYS A 143 9.96 -26.55 -10.79
C CYS A 143 9.85 -25.21 -11.53
N LYS A 144 9.54 -24.12 -10.82
CA LYS A 144 9.40 -22.79 -11.42
C LYS A 144 10.70 -22.27 -12.02
N LEU A 145 11.84 -22.49 -11.37
CA LEU A 145 13.15 -22.12 -11.92
C LEU A 145 13.48 -22.94 -13.18
N LYS A 146 13.16 -24.23 -13.18
CA LYS A 146 13.35 -25.07 -14.36
C LYS A 146 12.48 -24.62 -15.54
N GLU A 147 11.22 -24.30 -15.28
CA GLU A 147 10.26 -23.88 -16.31
C GLU A 147 10.59 -22.51 -16.92
N ASN A 148 11.00 -21.53 -16.09
CA ASN A 148 11.10 -20.13 -16.53
C ASN A 148 12.53 -19.72 -16.93
N ILE A 149 13.55 -20.34 -16.35
CA ILE A 149 14.96 -19.96 -16.58
C ILE A 149 15.87 -21.15 -16.90
N TYR A 150 15.28 -22.32 -17.17
CA TYR A 150 15.99 -23.52 -17.64
C TYR A 150 17.17 -23.95 -16.73
N ILE A 151 17.07 -23.71 -15.43
CA ILE A 151 18.05 -24.24 -14.47
C ILE A 151 17.82 -25.74 -14.33
N GLU A 152 18.78 -26.54 -14.80
CA GLU A 152 18.71 -28.01 -14.75
C GLU A 152 19.09 -28.58 -13.37
N THR A 153 19.96 -27.89 -12.64
CA THR A 153 20.46 -28.31 -11.32
C THR A 153 20.00 -27.36 -10.22
N PHE A 154 19.26 -27.89 -9.24
CA PHE A 154 18.84 -27.14 -8.06
C PHE A 154 19.56 -27.66 -6.84
N ASN A 155 20.42 -26.83 -6.24
CA ASN A 155 21.27 -27.19 -5.11
C ASN A 155 21.45 -25.99 -4.16
N GLN A 156 22.28 -26.19 -3.13
CA GLN A 156 22.56 -25.16 -2.13
C GLN A 156 23.24 -23.91 -2.71
N ASP A 157 24.02 -24.03 -3.78
CA ASP A 157 24.64 -22.87 -4.43
C ASP A 157 23.62 -22.04 -5.22
N THR A 158 22.56 -22.69 -5.73
CA THR A 158 21.39 -21.98 -6.28
C THR A 158 20.72 -21.15 -5.19
N LEU A 159 20.51 -21.73 -4.00
CA LEU A 159 19.90 -21.05 -2.86
C LEU A 159 20.77 -19.88 -2.35
N LYS A 160 22.10 -20.03 -2.32
CA LYS A 160 23.03 -18.94 -2.01
C LYS A 160 22.94 -17.82 -3.05
N THR A 161 22.91 -18.15 -4.35
CA THR A 161 22.79 -17.16 -5.44
C THR A 161 21.48 -16.37 -5.38
N LEU A 162 20.42 -16.99 -4.87
CA LEU A 162 19.13 -16.33 -4.64
C LEU A 162 19.06 -15.58 -3.30
N ASN A 163 20.14 -15.55 -2.52
CA ASN A 163 20.21 -15.02 -1.15
C ASN A 163 19.17 -15.64 -0.22
N LEU A 164 18.95 -16.96 -0.32
CA LEU A 164 18.02 -17.72 0.52
C LEU A 164 18.76 -18.56 1.58
N TYR A 165 20.06 -18.75 1.44
CA TYR A 165 20.87 -19.56 2.34
C TYR A 165 22.27 -18.96 2.49
N ASP A 166 22.82 -18.98 3.71
CA ASP A 166 24.23 -18.71 3.97
C ASP A 166 24.84 -19.77 4.90
N ASN A 167 26.18 -19.92 4.86
CA ASN A 167 26.87 -20.98 5.60
C ASN A 167 26.91 -20.76 7.12
N ILE A 168 26.60 -19.56 7.60
CA ILE A 168 26.69 -19.15 9.01
C ILE A 168 25.32 -19.31 9.68
N ASN A 169 24.27 -18.75 9.07
CA ASN A 169 22.93 -18.69 9.65
C ASN A 169 21.94 -19.70 9.04
N GLY A 170 22.33 -20.38 7.95
CA GLY A 170 21.44 -21.29 7.23
C GLY A 170 20.41 -20.55 6.38
N TYR A 171 19.17 -21.03 6.37
CA TYR A 171 18.06 -20.42 5.65
C TYR A 171 17.59 -19.14 6.32
N ASN A 172 17.21 -18.13 5.53
CA ASN A 172 16.54 -16.92 6.00
C ASN A 172 15.01 -16.99 5.82
N ASN A 173 14.30 -16.01 6.39
CA ASN A 173 12.84 -15.96 6.32
C ASN A 173 12.32 -15.88 4.87
N ALA A 174 13.04 -15.26 3.94
CA ALA A 174 12.69 -15.30 2.51
C ALA A 174 12.67 -16.73 1.95
N ALA A 175 13.61 -17.58 2.38
CA ALA A 175 13.61 -19.00 2.05
C ALA A 175 12.42 -19.71 2.70
N GLY A 176 12.12 -19.41 3.97
CA GLY A 176 10.90 -19.90 4.64
C GLY A 176 9.63 -19.57 3.86
N LEU A 177 9.51 -18.35 3.31
CA LEU A 177 8.36 -17.95 2.48
C LEU A 177 8.26 -18.73 1.17
N LEU A 178 9.39 -19.07 0.56
CA LEU A 178 9.47 -19.81 -0.70
C LEU A 178 9.39 -21.33 -0.52
N ALA A 179 9.56 -21.83 0.69
CA ALA A 179 9.49 -23.26 1.01
C ALA A 179 8.11 -23.84 0.73
N ASP A 180 8.05 -25.12 0.37
CA ASP A 180 6.81 -25.81 0.01
C ASP A 180 5.79 -25.81 1.15
N LYS A 181 6.29 -25.82 2.40
CA LYS A 181 5.51 -25.65 3.63
C LYS A 181 6.19 -24.63 4.51
N ASN A 182 5.40 -23.74 5.13
CA ASN A 182 5.89 -22.74 6.06
C ASN A 182 4.85 -22.38 7.13
N HIS A 183 5.16 -21.43 8.00
CA HIS A 183 4.29 -21.00 9.10
C HIS A 183 3.70 -19.58 8.91
N PHE A 184 3.92 -18.94 7.76
CA PHE A 184 3.51 -17.55 7.52
C PHE A 184 2.05 -17.46 7.05
N SER A 185 1.37 -16.36 7.40
CA SER A 185 0.05 -16.02 6.88
C SER A 185 0.15 -15.70 5.38
N GLY A 186 -0.79 -16.18 4.57
CA GLY A 186 -0.78 -15.93 3.12
C GLY A 186 -1.87 -14.97 2.65
N ILE A 187 -2.71 -15.42 1.72
CA ILE A 187 -3.80 -14.65 1.12
C ILE A 187 -5.15 -15.22 1.54
N ASP A 188 -6.09 -14.36 1.94
CA ASP A 188 -7.50 -14.68 2.13
C ASP A 188 -8.32 -14.02 1.01
N ILE A 189 -9.03 -14.83 0.21
CA ILE A 189 -9.82 -14.39 -0.95
C ILE A 189 -11.30 -14.60 -0.65
N VAL A 190 -12.09 -13.55 -0.78
CA VAL A 190 -13.54 -13.58 -0.58
C VAL A 190 -14.24 -13.06 -1.83
N LYS A 191 -15.15 -13.85 -2.39
CA LYS A 191 -16.13 -13.40 -3.37
C LYS A 191 -17.42 -12.99 -2.65
N PHE A 192 -17.77 -11.72 -2.75
CA PHE A 192 -19.01 -11.18 -2.21
C PHE A 192 -20.13 -11.22 -3.25
N GLY A 193 -21.37 -11.30 -2.77
CA GLY A 193 -22.58 -11.09 -3.57
C GLY A 193 -22.95 -9.61 -3.67
N GLU A 194 -24.24 -9.31 -3.60
CA GLU A 194 -24.78 -7.95 -3.73
C GLU A 194 -24.24 -6.97 -2.69
N ASN A 195 -23.83 -7.47 -1.52
CA ASN A 195 -23.22 -6.69 -0.46
C ASN A 195 -22.24 -7.54 0.35
N ILE A 196 -21.48 -6.89 1.24
CA ILE A 196 -20.44 -7.52 2.06
C ILE A 196 -20.96 -8.55 3.07
N SER A 197 -22.26 -8.54 3.38
CA SER A 197 -22.88 -9.53 4.27
C SER A 197 -23.17 -10.84 3.55
N ILE A 198 -23.16 -10.85 2.21
CA ILE A 198 -23.37 -12.04 1.39
C ILE A 198 -22.01 -12.55 0.90
N ILE A 199 -21.52 -13.61 1.53
CA ILE A 199 -20.28 -14.28 1.12
C ILE A 199 -20.65 -15.46 0.21
N GLN A 200 -20.26 -15.37 -1.07
CA GLN A 200 -20.50 -16.44 -2.06
C GLN A 200 -19.43 -17.53 -1.96
N LYS A 201 -18.17 -17.15 -1.76
CA LYS A 201 -17.04 -18.07 -1.59
C LYS A 201 -15.96 -17.40 -0.75
N ARG A 202 -15.29 -18.18 0.10
CA ARG A 202 -14.07 -17.78 0.79
C ARG A 202 -13.04 -18.89 0.68
N VAL A 203 -11.80 -18.53 0.33
CA VAL A 203 -10.68 -19.46 0.26
C VAL A 203 -9.45 -18.77 0.85
N THR A 204 -8.77 -19.47 1.75
CA THR A 204 -7.53 -18.99 2.36
C THR A 204 -6.38 -19.89 1.90
N PHE A 205 -5.30 -19.27 1.42
CA PHE A 205 -4.05 -19.95 1.07
C PHE A 205 -2.95 -19.46 2.02
N GLU A 206 -2.47 -20.35 2.88
CA GLU A 206 -1.43 -20.07 3.87
C GLU A 206 -0.59 -21.33 4.11
N HIS A 207 0.55 -21.18 4.78
CA HIS A 207 1.44 -22.27 5.16
C HIS A 207 2.03 -23.07 3.98
N ILE A 208 2.04 -22.47 2.81
CA ILE A 208 2.57 -23.00 1.55
C ILE A 208 3.46 -21.95 0.89
N SER A 209 4.22 -22.34 -0.13
CA SER A 209 5.10 -21.43 -0.87
C SER A 209 4.32 -20.22 -1.40
N VAL A 210 4.90 -19.03 -1.26
CA VAL A 210 4.35 -17.79 -1.83
C VAL A 210 4.18 -17.85 -3.35
N LEU A 211 4.96 -18.68 -4.05
CA LEU A 211 4.78 -18.95 -5.48
C LEU A 211 3.50 -19.74 -5.75
N GLU A 212 3.17 -20.69 -4.88
CA GLU A 212 1.92 -21.45 -4.98
C GLU A 212 0.70 -20.59 -4.63
N ILE A 213 0.82 -19.74 -3.62
CA ILE A 213 -0.20 -18.75 -3.26
C ILE A 213 -0.50 -17.84 -4.47
N TYR A 214 0.53 -17.35 -5.14
CA TYR A 214 0.40 -16.52 -6.32
C TYR A 214 -0.37 -17.23 -7.45
N GLU A 215 0.02 -18.45 -7.82
CA GLU A 215 -0.65 -19.23 -8.87
C GLU A 215 -2.11 -19.56 -8.51
N LYS A 216 -2.37 -19.95 -7.26
CA LYS A 216 -3.73 -20.24 -6.79
C LYS A 216 -4.61 -19.00 -6.77
N ALA A 217 -4.07 -17.83 -6.42
CA ALA A 217 -4.80 -16.57 -6.49
C ALA A 217 -5.20 -16.23 -7.95
N LEU A 218 -4.29 -16.45 -8.91
CA LEU A 218 -4.60 -16.28 -10.33
C LEU A 218 -5.69 -17.26 -10.80
N ALA A 219 -5.62 -18.53 -10.39
CA ALA A 219 -6.66 -19.51 -10.73
C ALA A 219 -8.05 -19.06 -10.23
N VAL A 220 -8.16 -18.60 -8.99
CA VAL A 220 -9.43 -18.07 -8.45
C VAL A 220 -9.88 -16.83 -9.21
N PHE A 221 -8.97 -15.95 -9.63
CA PHE A 221 -9.32 -14.79 -10.46
C PHE A 221 -9.94 -15.22 -11.80
N ARG A 222 -9.34 -16.19 -12.48
CA ARG A 222 -9.82 -16.67 -13.78
C ARG A 222 -11.23 -17.27 -13.67
N ASP A 223 -11.52 -17.98 -12.58
CA ASP A 223 -12.87 -18.54 -12.31
C ASP A 223 -13.99 -17.48 -12.28
N TYR A 224 -13.69 -16.25 -11.85
CA TYR A 224 -14.71 -15.21 -11.63
C TYR A 224 -14.70 -14.06 -12.64
N TYR A 225 -13.53 -13.75 -13.21
CA TYR A 225 -13.32 -12.59 -14.07
C TYR A 225 -12.93 -12.93 -15.49
N GLN A 226 -12.87 -14.22 -15.86
CA GLN A 226 -12.73 -14.66 -17.24
C GLN A 226 -13.90 -15.54 -17.66
N TYR A 227 -14.28 -15.43 -18.93
CA TYR A 227 -15.30 -16.28 -19.53
C TYR A 227 -15.10 -16.35 -21.05
N GLU A 228 -15.58 -17.43 -21.66
CA GLU A 228 -15.51 -17.59 -23.11
C GLU A 228 -16.82 -17.13 -23.77
N VAL A 229 -16.70 -16.44 -24.90
CA VAL A 229 -17.82 -16.10 -25.78
C VAL A 229 -17.54 -16.64 -27.17
N ILE A 230 -18.54 -17.30 -27.78
CA ILE A 230 -18.47 -17.73 -29.17
C ILE A 230 -18.86 -16.54 -30.05
N GLN A 231 -17.94 -16.09 -30.90
CA GLN A 231 -18.17 -15.01 -31.87
C GLN A 231 -17.84 -15.53 -33.27
N GLY A 232 -18.88 -15.81 -34.07
CA GLY A 232 -18.70 -16.46 -35.37
C GLY A 232 -18.21 -17.90 -35.21
N ALA A 233 -17.12 -18.25 -35.87
CA ALA A 233 -16.51 -19.58 -35.78
C ALA A 233 -15.52 -19.73 -34.60
N ASP A 234 -15.10 -18.61 -33.97
CA ASP A 234 -14.04 -18.62 -32.98
C ASP A 234 -14.59 -18.50 -31.55
N ARG A 235 -13.92 -19.19 -30.62
CA ARG A 235 -14.06 -18.94 -29.19
C ARG A 235 -13.09 -17.85 -28.78
N LYS A 236 -13.59 -16.81 -28.12
CA LYS A 236 -12.76 -15.74 -27.56
C LYS A 236 -12.87 -15.73 -26.05
N MET A 237 -11.72 -15.72 -25.39
CA MET A 237 -11.63 -15.45 -23.96
C MET A 237 -11.86 -13.96 -23.72
N VAL A 238 -12.77 -13.64 -22.81
CA VAL A 238 -13.10 -12.28 -22.40
C VAL A 238 -12.68 -12.09 -20.95
N GLU A 239 -11.92 -11.02 -20.70
CA GLU A 239 -11.50 -10.62 -19.37
C GLU A 239 -12.37 -9.46 -18.88
N LYS A 240 -13.06 -9.63 -17.75
CA LYS A 240 -13.78 -8.53 -17.08
C LYS A 240 -12.83 -7.52 -16.47
N ILE A 241 -11.67 -7.96 -16.01
CA ILE A 241 -10.59 -7.15 -15.44
C ILE A 241 -9.33 -7.62 -16.15
N PRO A 242 -8.40 -6.73 -16.58
CA PRO A 242 -7.20 -7.18 -17.26
C PRO A 242 -6.38 -8.10 -16.35
N GLU A 243 -6.13 -9.35 -16.76
CA GLU A 243 -5.42 -10.32 -15.93
C GLU A 243 -4.03 -9.78 -15.54
N ALA A 244 -3.36 -9.11 -16.47
CA ALA A 244 -2.06 -8.48 -16.26
C ALA A 244 -2.07 -7.45 -15.10
N ALA A 245 -3.19 -6.76 -14.86
CA ALA A 245 -3.30 -5.81 -13.76
C ALA A 245 -3.47 -6.52 -12.41
N PHE A 246 -4.29 -7.59 -12.37
CA PHE A 246 -4.45 -8.41 -11.18
C PHE A 246 -3.16 -9.14 -10.81
N ARG A 247 -2.46 -9.68 -11.81
CA ARG A 247 -1.13 -10.29 -11.70
C ARG A 247 -0.13 -9.38 -10.99
N GLU A 248 -0.04 -8.14 -11.47
CA GLU A 248 0.83 -7.11 -10.90
C GLU A 248 0.42 -6.73 -9.47
N ALA A 249 -0.89 -6.61 -9.20
CA ALA A 249 -1.40 -6.29 -7.87
C ALA A 249 -1.10 -7.38 -6.83
N ILE A 250 -1.29 -8.66 -7.16
CA ILE A 250 -0.99 -9.78 -6.26
C ILE A 250 0.52 -9.93 -6.04
N ALA A 251 1.33 -9.80 -7.09
CA ALA A 251 2.77 -9.86 -6.94
C ALA A 251 3.29 -8.72 -6.04
N ASN A 252 2.80 -7.49 -6.24
CA ASN A 252 3.14 -6.37 -5.38
C ASN A 252 2.69 -6.59 -3.93
N ALA A 253 1.50 -7.17 -3.74
CA ALA A 253 1.00 -7.49 -2.40
C ALA A 253 1.91 -8.50 -1.68
N LEU A 254 2.41 -9.54 -2.37
CA LEU A 254 3.32 -10.54 -1.78
C LEU A 254 4.74 -9.99 -1.54
N ILE A 255 5.27 -9.21 -2.48
CA ILE A 255 6.65 -8.70 -2.44
C ILE A 255 6.80 -7.54 -1.46
N HIS A 256 5.81 -6.68 -1.29
CA HIS A 256 5.94 -5.48 -0.45
C HIS A 256 5.26 -5.59 0.93
N ARG A 257 4.62 -6.74 1.21
CA ARG A 257 4.04 -7.06 2.52
C ARG A 257 5.10 -7.05 3.63
N ILE A 258 4.71 -6.60 4.81
CA ILE A 258 5.46 -6.87 6.05
C ILE A 258 5.18 -8.31 6.51
N TRP A 259 6.19 -9.18 6.52
CA TRP A 259 6.00 -10.59 6.89
C TRP A 259 6.12 -10.89 8.39
N ASP A 260 6.49 -9.91 9.20
CA ASP A 260 6.65 -10.02 10.65
C ASP A 260 5.34 -9.89 11.46
N ILE A 261 4.18 -9.84 10.78
CA ILE A 261 2.85 -9.82 11.40
C ILE A 261 1.98 -10.98 10.94
N ASN A 262 1.08 -11.42 11.83
CA ASN A 262 0.09 -12.45 11.55
C ASN A 262 -1.18 -11.83 10.95
N SER A 263 -1.12 -11.44 9.68
CA SER A 263 -2.25 -10.85 8.95
C SER A 263 -2.23 -11.25 7.48
N HIS A 264 -3.34 -11.78 6.96
CA HIS A 264 -3.42 -12.13 5.53
C HIS A 264 -3.44 -10.88 4.65
N ILE A 265 -2.92 -11.04 3.42
CA ILE A 265 -3.33 -10.19 2.31
C ILE A 265 -4.80 -10.50 2.04
N ARG A 266 -5.64 -9.47 1.92
CA ARG A 266 -7.07 -9.67 1.66
C ARG A 266 -7.37 -9.34 0.21
N VAL A 267 -8.02 -10.27 -0.48
CA VAL A 267 -8.53 -10.06 -1.83
C VAL A 267 -10.05 -10.13 -1.78
N SER A 268 -10.70 -8.99 -1.95
CA SER A 268 -12.16 -8.88 -1.97
C SER A 268 -12.64 -8.76 -3.41
N MET A 269 -13.35 -9.77 -3.88
CA MET A 269 -13.88 -9.86 -5.24
C MET A 269 -15.36 -9.46 -5.24
N PHE A 270 -15.70 -8.43 -6.01
CA PHE A 270 -17.06 -7.93 -6.22
C PHE A 270 -17.48 -8.06 -7.68
N ASP A 271 -18.76 -7.89 -7.95
CA ASP A 271 -19.28 -7.94 -9.32
C ASP A 271 -18.83 -6.75 -10.18
N ASP A 272 -18.29 -5.68 -9.58
CA ASP A 272 -17.86 -4.45 -10.25
C ASP A 272 -16.36 -4.14 -10.11
N ARG A 273 -15.66 -4.79 -9.17
CA ARG A 273 -14.23 -4.57 -8.90
C ARG A 273 -13.56 -5.69 -8.11
N ILE A 274 -12.24 -5.64 -8.02
CA ILE A 274 -11.43 -6.39 -7.07
C ILE A 274 -10.66 -5.42 -6.18
N GLU A 275 -10.60 -5.69 -4.89
CA GLU A 275 -9.77 -4.96 -3.94
C GLU A 275 -8.68 -5.89 -3.39
N VAL A 276 -7.41 -5.51 -3.56
CA VAL A 276 -6.24 -6.21 -3.00
C VAL A 276 -5.65 -5.34 -1.90
N VAL A 277 -5.71 -5.80 -0.66
CA VAL A 277 -5.19 -5.11 0.53
C VAL A 277 -3.99 -5.86 1.08
N SER A 278 -2.80 -5.26 0.97
CA SER A 278 -1.57 -5.81 1.53
C SER A 278 -1.23 -5.14 2.88
N PRO A 279 -0.86 -5.92 3.92
CA PRO A 279 -0.39 -5.37 5.18
C PRO A 279 0.96 -4.66 5.05
N GLY A 280 1.08 -3.53 5.73
CA GLY A 280 2.23 -2.63 5.71
C GLY A 280 1.99 -1.40 4.83
N GLY A 281 2.43 -0.22 5.30
CA GLY A 281 2.45 1.01 4.51
C GLY A 281 3.71 1.13 3.65
N LEU A 282 4.02 2.33 3.18
CA LEU A 282 5.23 2.60 2.40
C LEU A 282 6.51 2.46 3.23
N PRO A 283 7.65 2.09 2.62
CA PRO A 283 8.95 2.22 3.27
C PRO A 283 9.23 3.66 3.71
N ALA A 284 10.03 3.83 4.76
CA ALA A 284 10.40 5.16 5.24
C ALA A 284 11.09 5.97 4.14
N GLY A 285 10.73 7.24 4.01
CA GLY A 285 11.31 8.15 3.02
C GLY A 285 10.64 8.14 1.64
N ILE A 286 9.57 7.36 1.43
CA ILE A 286 8.75 7.45 0.21
C ILE A 286 7.39 8.07 0.55
N THR A 287 7.01 9.11 -0.19
CA THR A 287 5.65 9.67 -0.15
C THR A 287 4.69 8.89 -1.04
N ALA A 288 3.39 8.96 -0.74
CA ALA A 288 2.36 8.37 -1.61
C ALA A 288 2.44 8.89 -3.05
N GLU A 289 2.75 10.18 -3.22
CA GLU A 289 2.88 10.82 -4.53
C GLU A 289 4.06 10.25 -5.33
N GLU A 290 5.23 10.11 -4.69
CA GLU A 290 6.41 9.51 -5.33
C GLU A 290 6.16 8.06 -5.72
N TYR A 291 5.58 7.27 -4.81
CA TYR A 291 5.19 5.88 -5.05
C TYR A 291 4.24 5.78 -6.25
N LEU A 292 3.15 6.54 -6.26
CA LEU A 292 2.14 6.50 -7.32
C LEU A 292 2.64 7.03 -8.67
N SER A 293 3.65 7.91 -8.66
CA SER A 293 4.28 8.42 -9.87
C SER A 293 5.32 7.45 -10.47
N GLY A 294 5.69 6.39 -9.75
CA GLY A 294 6.69 5.41 -10.19
C GLY A 294 8.12 5.94 -10.23
N LYS A 295 8.39 7.11 -9.61
CA LYS A 295 9.74 7.73 -9.61
C LYS A 295 10.73 7.04 -8.68
N LEU A 296 10.24 6.46 -7.58
CA LEU A 296 11.03 5.78 -6.57
C LEU A 296 10.43 4.41 -6.28
N SER A 297 11.24 3.37 -6.40
CA SER A 297 10.88 1.98 -6.09
C SER A 297 11.85 1.45 -5.05
N ILE A 298 11.42 1.39 -3.79
CA ILE A 298 12.18 0.71 -2.73
C ILE A 298 11.52 -0.65 -2.49
N LEU A 299 12.28 -1.71 -2.79
CA LEU A 299 11.88 -3.08 -2.48
C LEU A 299 12.04 -3.31 -0.99
N ARG A 300 10.93 -3.63 -0.32
CA ARG A 300 10.95 -4.04 1.10
C ARG A 300 11.59 -5.42 1.23
N ASN A 301 11.14 -6.38 0.43
CA ASN A 301 11.59 -7.77 0.52
C ASN A 301 12.49 -8.09 -0.68
N ARG A 302 13.76 -7.66 -0.63
CA ARG A 302 14.71 -7.74 -1.76
C ARG A 302 14.93 -9.16 -2.27
N ASN A 303 15.12 -10.12 -1.36
CA ASN A 303 15.36 -11.52 -1.72
C ASN A 303 14.15 -12.14 -2.41
N LEU A 304 12.95 -11.86 -1.90
CA LEU A 304 11.70 -12.32 -2.51
C LEU A 304 11.46 -11.67 -3.88
N ALA A 305 11.67 -10.36 -4.00
CA ALA A 305 11.56 -9.62 -5.26
C ALA A 305 12.53 -10.16 -6.32
N ASN A 306 13.78 -10.47 -5.94
CA ASN A 306 14.78 -11.05 -6.84
C ASN A 306 14.32 -12.39 -7.42
N VAL A 307 13.68 -13.25 -6.60
CA VAL A 307 13.12 -14.51 -7.09
C VAL A 307 11.96 -14.26 -8.05
N PHE A 308 11.00 -13.40 -7.69
CA PHE A 308 9.86 -13.09 -8.57
C PHE A 308 10.29 -12.48 -9.91
N TYR A 309 11.30 -11.62 -9.90
CA TYR A 309 11.88 -11.03 -11.11
C TYR A 309 12.55 -12.07 -12.00
N ARG A 310 13.40 -12.93 -11.42
CA ARG A 310 14.06 -14.00 -12.18
C ARG A 310 13.06 -14.98 -12.80
N LEU A 311 11.91 -15.19 -12.17
CA LEU A 311 10.82 -16.00 -12.70
C LEU A 311 9.94 -15.25 -13.72
N GLY A 312 10.23 -13.99 -14.07
CA GLY A 312 9.44 -13.20 -15.02
C GLY A 312 8.05 -12.79 -14.51
N LEU A 313 7.82 -12.89 -13.20
CA LEU A 313 6.53 -12.58 -12.57
C LEU A 313 6.32 -11.07 -12.39
N VAL A 314 7.42 -10.32 -12.18
CA VAL A 314 7.42 -8.87 -11.96
C VAL A 314 8.58 -8.18 -12.66
N GLU A 315 8.45 -6.87 -12.86
CA GLU A 315 9.57 -5.99 -13.23
C GLU A 315 10.02 -5.18 -12.01
N ILE A 316 11.33 -5.05 -11.79
CA ILE A 316 11.89 -4.33 -10.62
C ILE A 316 11.99 -2.81 -10.82
N PHE A 317 11.83 -2.32 -12.06
CA PHE A 317 12.01 -0.90 -12.41
C PHE A 317 10.94 0.07 -11.88
N GLY A 318 10.10 -0.34 -10.91
CA GLY A 318 9.04 0.52 -10.35
C GLY A 318 7.89 0.79 -11.33
N THR A 319 7.78 0.00 -12.39
CA THR A 319 6.82 0.20 -13.48
C THR A 319 5.46 -0.43 -13.22
N GLY A 320 5.30 -1.22 -12.15
CA GLY A 320 4.08 -1.99 -11.89
C GLY A 320 2.81 -1.14 -11.81
N ILE A 321 2.82 -0.08 -11.00
CA ILE A 321 1.66 0.84 -10.88
C ILE A 321 1.40 1.53 -12.21
N THR A 322 2.45 1.98 -12.89
CA THR A 322 2.35 2.63 -14.20
C THR A 322 1.74 1.70 -15.23
N ARG A 323 2.12 0.41 -15.23
CA ARG A 323 1.56 -0.62 -16.10
C ARG A 323 0.08 -0.85 -15.80
N ILE A 324 -0.31 -0.94 -14.53
CA ILE A 324 -1.73 -1.02 -14.17
C ILE A 324 -2.49 0.22 -14.71
N LYS A 325 -1.96 1.43 -14.51
CA LYS A 325 -2.57 2.66 -15.04
C LYS A 325 -2.69 2.65 -16.57
N GLN A 326 -1.66 2.16 -17.27
CA GLN A 326 -1.65 2.03 -18.73
C GLN A 326 -2.66 1.01 -19.24
N LEU A 327 -2.77 -0.15 -18.58
CA LEU A 327 -3.77 -1.17 -18.92
C LEU A 327 -5.19 -0.60 -18.85
N TYR A 328 -5.44 0.34 -17.94
CA TYR A 328 -6.72 1.03 -17.78
C TYR A 328 -6.81 2.36 -18.54
N ALA A 329 -5.87 2.70 -19.43
CA ALA A 329 -5.85 4.00 -20.11
C ALA A 329 -7.15 4.30 -20.88
N GLU A 330 -7.76 3.28 -21.48
CA GLU A 330 -9.00 3.39 -22.26
C GLU A 330 -10.27 3.09 -21.46
N SER A 331 -10.15 2.60 -20.23
CA SER A 331 -11.29 2.28 -19.36
C SER A 331 -12.00 3.55 -18.87
N LEU A 332 -13.32 3.49 -18.77
CA LEU A 332 -14.17 4.55 -18.17
C LEU A 332 -13.86 4.74 -16.69
N ILE A 333 -13.66 3.64 -15.96
CA ILE A 333 -13.33 3.61 -14.54
C ILE A 333 -11.85 3.29 -14.40
N LYS A 334 -11.14 4.12 -13.64
CA LYS A 334 -9.69 3.98 -13.42
C LYS A 334 -9.42 3.21 -12.12
N PRO A 335 -8.30 2.49 -12.03
CA PRO A 335 -7.89 1.85 -10.80
C PRO A 335 -7.55 2.89 -9.73
N GLU A 336 -7.86 2.56 -8.48
CA GLU A 336 -7.57 3.40 -7.32
C GLU A 336 -6.50 2.76 -6.46
N PHE A 337 -5.69 3.61 -5.83
CA PHE A 337 -4.58 3.21 -4.98
C PHE A 337 -4.68 3.99 -3.68
N GLU A 338 -4.99 3.28 -2.60
CA GLU A 338 -5.07 3.87 -1.27
C GLU A 338 -3.82 3.46 -0.48
N VAL A 339 -3.07 4.47 -0.03
CA VAL A 339 -1.87 4.28 0.78
C VAL A 339 -2.16 4.77 2.18
N SER A 340 -1.99 3.88 3.16
CA SER A 340 -2.04 4.20 4.58
C SER A 340 -0.75 3.79 5.28
N GLU A 341 -0.61 4.17 6.53
CA GLU A 341 0.54 3.79 7.36
C GLU A 341 0.70 2.28 7.53
N ASN A 342 -0.42 1.55 7.58
CA ASN A 342 -0.44 0.14 7.94
C ASN A 342 -0.89 -0.79 6.79
N ALA A 343 -1.30 -0.24 5.65
CA ALA A 343 -1.76 -1.03 4.52
C ALA A 343 -1.68 -0.25 3.21
N ILE A 344 -1.48 -0.99 2.12
CA ILE A 344 -1.65 -0.52 0.74
C ILE A 344 -2.83 -1.29 0.14
N LYS A 345 -3.79 -0.56 -0.43
CA LYS A 345 -4.95 -1.12 -1.12
C LYS A 345 -4.94 -0.72 -2.59
N ILE A 346 -5.11 -1.71 -3.45
CA ILE A 346 -5.25 -1.53 -4.90
C ILE A 346 -6.67 -1.96 -5.28
N VAL A 347 -7.40 -1.06 -5.95
CA VAL A 347 -8.75 -1.32 -6.47
C VAL A 347 -8.68 -1.43 -7.99
N LEU A 348 -9.10 -2.57 -8.51
CA LEU A 348 -9.17 -2.87 -9.95
C LEU A 348 -10.64 -2.96 -10.35
N PRO A 349 -11.21 -1.93 -10.99
CA PRO A 349 -12.59 -1.96 -11.46
C PRO A 349 -12.74 -2.88 -12.67
N ILE A 350 -13.95 -3.33 -12.96
CA ILE A 350 -14.22 -3.98 -14.25
C ILE A 350 -13.83 -3.04 -15.39
N PHE A 351 -13.17 -3.62 -16.38
CA PHE A 351 -12.75 -2.95 -17.59
C PHE A 351 -13.96 -2.63 -18.45
N GLU A 352 -14.29 -1.35 -18.53
CA GLU A 352 -15.40 -0.83 -19.31
C GLU A 352 -14.83 0.11 -20.35
N THR A 353 -14.86 -0.32 -21.61
CA THR A 353 -14.38 0.52 -22.71
C THR A 353 -15.29 1.71 -22.93
N ASN A 354 -14.69 2.81 -23.40
CA ASN A 354 -15.43 3.95 -23.93
C ASN A 354 -16.38 3.49 -25.04
N VAL A 355 -17.66 3.31 -24.72
CA VAL A 355 -18.70 3.13 -25.74
C VAL A 355 -18.99 4.50 -26.36
N ASN A 356 -18.04 5.08 -27.11
CA ASN A 356 -18.20 6.38 -27.80
C ASN A 356 -18.93 7.44 -26.93
N LEU A 357 -18.68 7.44 -25.62
CA LEU A 357 -19.37 8.29 -24.66
C LEU A 357 -18.71 9.67 -24.67
N THR A 358 -19.52 10.71 -24.77
CA THR A 358 -19.06 12.10 -24.60
C THR A 358 -18.66 12.33 -23.14
N GLU A 359 -17.85 13.35 -22.86
CA GLU A 359 -17.46 13.69 -21.48
C GLU A 359 -18.66 13.85 -20.55
N ASP A 360 -19.76 14.46 -21.03
CA ASP A 360 -21.00 14.59 -20.27
C ASP A 360 -21.67 13.22 -19.98
N GLU A 361 -21.66 12.29 -20.93
CA GLU A 361 -22.22 10.94 -20.75
C GLU A 361 -21.37 10.11 -19.77
N LYS A 362 -20.05 10.31 -19.75
CA LYS A 362 -19.16 9.66 -18.76
C LYS A 362 -19.51 10.07 -17.34
N VAL A 363 -19.85 11.33 -17.12
CA VAL A 363 -20.27 11.79 -15.78
C VAL A 363 -21.56 11.11 -15.34
N ILE A 364 -22.55 10.96 -16.22
CA ILE A 364 -23.79 10.21 -15.91
C ILE A 364 -23.49 8.75 -15.63
N TYR A 365 -22.65 8.13 -16.47
CA TYR A 365 -22.30 6.72 -16.38
C TYR A 365 -21.79 6.34 -14.98
N LYS A 366 -20.95 7.17 -14.36
CA LYS A 366 -20.42 6.97 -13.00
C LYS A 366 -21.50 6.87 -11.92
N PHE A 367 -22.68 7.45 -12.13
CA PHE A 367 -23.76 7.43 -11.15
C PHE A 367 -24.79 6.32 -11.38
N LEU A 368 -24.71 5.63 -12.52
CA LEU A 368 -25.54 4.46 -12.81
C LEU A 368 -24.98 3.20 -12.14
N SER A 369 -25.75 2.12 -12.11
CA SER A 369 -25.33 0.84 -11.54
C SER A 369 -25.56 -0.27 -12.56
N LYS A 370 -24.74 -1.34 -12.51
CA LYS A 370 -24.94 -2.58 -13.27
C LYS A 370 -25.92 -3.55 -12.61
N THR A 371 -26.18 -3.38 -11.31
CA THR A 371 -26.97 -4.32 -10.51
C THR A 371 -28.29 -3.72 -10.03
N MET A 372 -28.39 -2.38 -9.93
CA MET A 372 -29.58 -1.70 -9.44
C MET A 372 -30.11 -0.64 -10.42
N LEU A 373 -31.42 -0.68 -10.63
CA LEU A 373 -32.17 0.30 -11.40
C LEU A 373 -32.29 1.63 -10.64
N LYS A 374 -31.68 2.68 -11.18
CA LYS A 374 -31.70 4.02 -10.57
C LYS A 374 -32.69 4.96 -11.24
N PRO A 375 -33.56 5.66 -10.48
CA PRO A 375 -34.42 6.70 -11.02
C PRO A 375 -33.62 7.99 -11.30
N ILE A 376 -34.13 8.83 -12.20
CA ILE A 376 -33.48 10.11 -12.54
C ILE A 376 -33.30 11.05 -11.34
N SER A 377 -34.14 10.92 -10.30
CA SER A 377 -34.04 11.69 -9.06
C SER A 377 -32.77 11.39 -8.26
N GLU A 378 -32.19 10.20 -8.42
CA GLU A 378 -30.94 9.80 -7.78
C GLU A 378 -29.71 10.12 -8.62
N ILE A 379 -29.88 10.51 -9.89
CA ILE A 379 -28.79 10.80 -10.82
C ILE A 379 -28.62 12.32 -10.99
N ALA A 380 -29.73 13.03 -11.26
CA ALA A 380 -29.73 14.45 -11.59
C ALA A 380 -29.08 15.38 -10.53
N PRO A 381 -29.17 15.13 -9.21
CA PRO A 381 -28.54 15.99 -8.21
C PRO A 381 -27.00 15.94 -8.20
N TYR A 382 -26.40 14.87 -8.72
CA TYR A 382 -24.96 14.63 -8.63
C TYR A 382 -24.21 14.92 -9.93
N VAL A 383 -24.92 15.34 -10.99
CA VAL A 383 -24.33 15.69 -12.28
C VAL A 383 -24.33 17.22 -12.47
N PRO A 384 -23.33 17.80 -13.14
CA PRO A 384 -23.15 19.26 -13.23
C PRO A 384 -24.14 19.96 -14.17
N PHE A 385 -25.12 19.25 -14.71
CA PHE A 385 -26.11 19.77 -15.65
C PHE A 385 -27.55 19.42 -15.24
N GLY A 386 -28.50 20.29 -15.62
CA GLY A 386 -29.90 20.16 -15.22
C GLY A 386 -30.62 18.93 -15.79
N LYS A 387 -31.73 18.55 -15.14
CA LYS A 387 -32.53 17.34 -15.41
C LYS A 387 -32.87 17.11 -16.88
N SER A 388 -33.14 18.18 -17.64
CA SER A 388 -33.43 18.09 -19.08
C SER A 388 -32.24 17.51 -19.87
N LYS A 389 -31.03 18.05 -19.67
CA LYS A 389 -29.81 17.58 -20.31
C LYS A 389 -29.45 16.16 -19.87
N THR A 390 -29.60 15.84 -18.59
CA THR A 390 -29.42 14.46 -18.07
C THR A 390 -30.33 13.46 -18.79
N THR A 391 -31.61 13.82 -19.00
CA THR A 391 -32.57 12.94 -19.68
C THR A 391 -32.21 12.73 -21.15
N GLN A 392 -31.73 13.76 -21.85
CA GLN A 392 -31.29 13.67 -23.25
C GLN A 392 -30.06 12.76 -23.39
N LEU A 393 -29.08 12.92 -22.50
CA LEU A 393 -27.87 12.11 -22.48
C LEU A 393 -28.18 10.64 -22.13
N LEU A 394 -29.05 10.37 -21.16
CA LEU A 394 -29.51 9.00 -20.85
C LEU A 394 -30.18 8.33 -22.07
N LYS A 395 -31.01 9.06 -22.83
CA LYS A 395 -31.59 8.54 -24.08
C LYS A 395 -30.53 8.29 -25.15
N ALA A 396 -29.50 9.13 -25.24
CA ALA A 396 -28.39 8.93 -26.16
C ALA A 396 -27.57 7.67 -25.78
N MET A 397 -27.33 7.48 -24.49
CA MET A 397 -26.66 6.29 -23.94
C MET A 397 -27.47 5.01 -24.17
N GLU A 398 -28.80 5.06 -24.04
CA GLU A 398 -29.70 3.95 -24.38
C GLU A 398 -29.57 3.58 -25.87
N LYS A 399 -29.59 4.58 -26.76
CA LYS A 399 -29.39 4.38 -28.20
C LYS A 399 -28.02 3.80 -28.55
N LYS A 400 -26.98 4.16 -27.79
CA LYS A 400 -25.63 3.59 -27.91
C LYS A 400 -25.53 2.17 -27.34
N GLY A 401 -26.60 1.64 -26.75
CA GLY A 401 -26.65 0.31 -26.15
C GLY A 401 -25.92 0.21 -24.80
N VAL A 402 -25.58 1.34 -24.19
CA VAL A 402 -24.76 1.43 -22.97
C VAL A 402 -25.59 1.18 -21.71
N ILE A 403 -26.87 1.55 -21.74
CA ILE A 403 -27.77 1.43 -20.60
C ILE A 403 -29.07 0.78 -21.07
N ALA A 404 -29.71 0.03 -20.17
CA ALA A 404 -31.08 -0.42 -20.31
C ALA A 404 -32.01 0.50 -19.52
N VAL A 405 -33.19 0.74 -20.07
CA VAL A 405 -34.24 1.58 -19.48
C VAL A 405 -35.44 0.70 -19.17
N GLU A 406 -35.89 0.73 -17.92
CA GLU A 406 -37.10 0.04 -17.49
C GLU A 406 -38.16 1.01 -16.98
N GLY A 407 -39.43 0.70 -17.25
CA GLY A 407 -40.58 1.48 -16.83
C GLY A 407 -40.98 2.61 -17.80
N LYS A 408 -42.11 3.26 -17.52
CA LYS A 408 -42.68 4.36 -18.33
C LYS A 408 -43.02 5.57 -17.46
N GLY A 409 -42.84 6.77 -18.00
CA GLY A 409 -43.25 8.03 -17.37
C GLY A 409 -42.45 8.35 -16.11
N ARG A 410 -43.13 8.57 -14.98
CA ARG A 410 -42.48 8.91 -13.69
C ARG A 410 -41.73 7.74 -13.06
N GLY A 411 -42.00 6.51 -13.48
CA GLY A 411 -41.37 5.29 -12.96
C GLY A 411 -40.16 4.81 -13.75
N THR A 412 -39.65 5.61 -14.70
CA THR A 412 -38.51 5.22 -15.53
C THR A 412 -37.22 5.14 -14.69
N LYS A 413 -36.54 4.00 -14.79
CA LYS A 413 -35.27 3.72 -14.14
C LYS A 413 -34.23 3.25 -15.15
N TYR A 414 -32.97 3.44 -14.80
CA TYR A 414 -31.82 3.23 -15.67
C TYR A 414 -30.83 2.27 -15.02
N ILE A 415 -30.30 1.32 -15.78
CA ILE A 415 -29.26 0.37 -15.37
C ILE A 415 -28.23 0.25 -16.49
N ILE A 416 -26.95 0.06 -16.15
CA ILE A 416 -25.89 -0.18 -17.13
C ILE A 416 -26.09 -1.57 -17.74
N LYS A 417 -25.87 -1.67 -19.04
CA LYS A 417 -26.04 -2.90 -19.80
C LYS A 417 -24.82 -3.81 -19.75
#